data_AF-A0A6P0Y3U5-F1
#
_entry.id   AF-A0A6P0Y3U5-F1
#
_cell.length_a   1.000
_cell.length_b   1.000
_cell.length_c   1.000
_cell.angle_alpha   90.00
_cell.angle_beta   90.00
_cell.angle_gamma   90.00
#
_symmetry.space_group_name_H-M   'P 1'
#
loop_
_entity.id
_entity.type
_entity.pdbx_description
1 polymer ?
#
loop_
_entity_poly.entity_id
_entity_poly.type
_entity_poly.pdbx_seq_one_letter_code
_entity_poly.pdbx_strand_id
1 'polypeptide(L)'
;MPDDESEKKCRDAVIHSLDKLDSLPDEYKEWAKDKLQCKNNRGLTLEERLIDLTELIPEITSQLINHKEFFCAQIAATRNDFVHDNKKKKKKSAKLEELPELIELLSFILQACFLMELGFDSKECYQLLNRNIRYQYTLERVRKKKCFDCPKENL
;
A
#
# COMPACT_ATOMS: atom_id res chain seq x y z
N MET A 1 -3.18 -22.14 2.45
CA MET A 1 -3.46 -21.58 3.78
C MET A 1 -2.16 -21.00 4.30
N PRO A 2 -2.01 -19.66 4.40
CA PRO A 2 -0.76 -19.05 4.84
C PRO A 2 -0.65 -19.05 6.38
N ASP A 3 0.60 -19.10 6.84
CA ASP A 3 1.08 -19.29 8.21
C ASP A 3 0.35 -18.50 9.32
N ASP A 4 -0.71 -19.12 9.86
CA ASP A 4 -1.49 -18.73 11.04
C ASP A 4 -0.60 -18.55 12.30
N GLU A 5 0.56 -19.21 12.35
CA GLU A 5 1.38 -19.32 13.57
C GLU A 5 2.18 -18.03 13.89
N SER A 6 2.61 -17.28 12.88
CA SER A 6 3.32 -16.00 13.07
C SER A 6 2.37 -14.86 13.43
N GLU A 7 1.15 -14.89 12.88
CA GLU A 7 0.06 -13.99 13.23
C GLU A 7 -0.51 -14.31 14.61
N LYS A 8 -0.63 -15.60 14.95
CA LYS A 8 -1.03 -16.07 16.28
C LYS A 8 -0.02 -15.66 17.36
N LYS A 9 1.28 -15.80 17.10
CA LYS A 9 2.32 -15.36 18.04
C LYS A 9 2.32 -13.84 18.28
N CYS A 10 1.96 -13.06 17.26
CA CYS A 10 1.75 -11.62 17.42
C CYS A 10 0.43 -11.30 18.16
N ARG A 11 -0.65 -12.04 17.90
CA ARG A 11 -1.93 -11.91 18.64
C ARG A 11 -1.76 -12.24 20.12
N ASP A 12 -1.08 -13.33 20.45
CA ASP A 12 -0.84 -13.77 21.83
C ASP A 12 0.02 -12.76 22.60
N ALA A 13 1.03 -12.15 21.94
CA ALA A 13 1.82 -11.08 22.53
C ALA A 13 1.02 -9.78 22.76
N VAL A 14 0.01 -9.50 21.92
CA VAL A 14 -0.90 -8.36 22.09
C VAL A 14 -1.88 -8.60 23.24
N ILE A 15 -2.47 -9.79 23.35
CA ILE A 15 -3.34 -10.16 24.48
C ILE A 15 -2.56 -10.07 25.80
N HIS A 16 -1.34 -10.59 25.84
CA HIS A 16 -0.45 -10.48 27.00
C HIS A 16 -0.04 -9.02 27.32
N SER A 17 -0.02 -8.12 26.33
CA SER A 17 0.25 -6.69 26.54
C SER A 17 -0.99 -5.91 26.97
N LEU A 18 -2.19 -6.36 26.59
CA LEU A 18 -3.49 -5.82 27.01
C LEU A 18 -3.80 -6.21 28.46
N ASP A 19 -3.48 -7.43 28.88
CA ASP A 19 -3.59 -7.87 30.29
C ASP A 19 -2.78 -6.98 31.26
N LYS A 20 -1.69 -6.38 30.78
CA LYS A 20 -0.89 -5.43 31.56
C LYS A 20 -1.52 -4.04 31.67
N LEU A 21 -2.51 -3.70 30.85
CA LEU A 21 -3.19 -2.40 30.93
C LEU A 21 -4.13 -2.30 32.14
N ASP A 22 -4.63 -3.43 32.65
CA ASP A 22 -5.45 -3.45 33.87
C ASP A 22 -4.64 -3.07 35.12
N SER A 23 -3.31 -3.19 35.06
CA SER A 23 -2.39 -2.77 36.13
C SER A 23 -2.01 -1.29 36.11
N LEU A 24 -2.42 -0.52 35.08
CA LEU A 24 -2.14 0.92 34.99
C LEU A 24 -3.21 1.74 35.72
N PRO A 25 -2.87 2.93 36.25
CA PRO A 25 -3.87 3.89 36.71
C PRO A 25 -4.81 4.30 35.57
N ASP A 26 -6.09 4.47 35.88
CA ASP A 26 -7.15 4.73 34.88
C ASP A 26 -6.85 5.95 33.98
N GLU A 27 -6.18 6.97 34.53
CA GLU A 27 -5.75 8.18 33.83
C GLU A 27 -4.81 7.92 32.64
N TYR A 28 -4.03 6.83 32.68
CA TYR A 28 -3.11 6.46 31.61
C TYR A 28 -3.63 5.33 30.72
N LYS A 29 -4.73 4.66 31.11
CA LYS A 29 -5.31 3.56 30.32
C LYS A 29 -5.81 4.03 28.97
N GLU A 30 -6.49 5.17 28.91
CA GLU A 30 -6.98 5.80 27.67
C GLU A 30 -5.81 6.17 26.74
N TRP A 31 -4.81 6.88 27.24
CA TRP A 31 -3.61 7.25 26.48
C TRP A 31 -2.81 6.03 25.99
N ALA A 32 -2.64 5.02 26.85
CA ALA A 32 -1.95 3.79 26.49
C ALA A 32 -2.75 2.97 25.46
N LYS A 33 -4.08 2.90 25.59
CA LYS A 33 -4.97 2.29 24.59
C LYS A 33 -4.88 3.02 23.26
N ASP A 34 -4.90 4.34 23.22
CA ASP A 34 -4.78 5.14 21.99
C ASP A 34 -3.41 4.93 21.31
N LYS A 35 -2.31 4.97 22.08
CA LYS A 35 -0.97 4.71 21.54
C LYS A 35 -0.76 3.27 21.09
N LEU A 36 -1.34 2.30 21.80
CA LEU A 36 -1.33 0.91 21.41
C LEU A 36 -2.24 0.68 20.20
N GLN A 37 -3.41 1.30 20.09
CA GLN A 37 -4.27 1.26 18.91
C GLN A 37 -3.58 1.89 17.69
N CYS A 38 -2.86 3.00 17.82
CA CYS A 38 -2.06 3.57 16.73
C CYS A 38 -0.94 2.61 16.26
N LYS A 39 -0.26 1.90 17.18
CA LYS A 39 0.72 0.85 16.84
C LYS A 39 0.06 -0.47 16.41
N ASN A 40 -1.19 -0.70 16.81
CA ASN A 40 -2.00 -1.91 16.61
C ASN A 40 -3.17 -1.71 15.63
N ASN A 41 -3.14 -0.69 14.76
CA ASN A 41 -3.83 -0.72 13.46
C ASN A 41 -3.22 -1.82 12.55
N ARG A 42 -2.83 -2.95 13.15
CA ARG A 42 -2.53 -4.26 12.57
C ARG A 42 -3.81 -5.02 12.21
N GLY A 43 -4.99 -4.41 12.35
CA GLY A 43 -6.22 -4.88 11.71
C GLY A 43 -6.28 -4.53 10.22
N LEU A 44 -5.57 -3.45 9.81
CA LEU A 44 -5.45 -3.04 8.43
C LEU A 44 -4.03 -3.33 7.94
N THR A 45 -3.91 -4.39 7.15
CA THR A 45 -2.68 -4.81 6.46
C THR A 45 -2.12 -3.66 5.61
N LEU A 46 -0.82 -3.72 5.30
CA LEU A 46 -0.21 -2.75 4.37
C LEU A 46 -0.95 -2.75 3.03
N GLU A 47 -1.43 -3.91 2.59
CA GLU A 47 -2.22 -4.06 1.37
C GLU A 47 -3.52 -3.26 1.45
N GLU A 48 -4.30 -3.41 2.52
CA GLU A 48 -5.55 -2.67 2.71
C GLU A 48 -5.33 -1.16 2.81
N ARG A 49 -4.29 -0.71 3.54
CA ARG A 49 -3.93 0.72 3.58
C ARG A 49 -3.57 1.26 2.20
N LEU A 50 -2.86 0.48 1.38
CA LEU A 50 -2.52 0.89 0.03
C LEU A 50 -3.77 0.94 -0.86
N ILE A 51 -4.73 0.04 -0.67
CA ILE A 51 -6.02 0.08 -1.38
C ILE A 51 -6.74 1.38 -1.06
N ASP A 52 -6.88 1.75 0.22
CA ASP A 52 -7.52 2.99 0.64
C ASP A 52 -6.84 4.22 0.00
N LEU A 53 -5.49 4.24 -0.02
CA LEU A 53 -4.74 5.31 -0.68
C LEU A 53 -4.97 5.37 -2.18
N THR A 54 -5.17 4.22 -2.85
CA THR A 54 -5.49 4.21 -4.27
C THR A 54 -6.91 4.70 -4.56
N GLU A 55 -7.82 4.57 -3.60
CA GLU A 55 -9.21 5.04 -3.72
C GLU A 55 -9.38 6.52 -3.38
N LEU A 56 -8.39 7.13 -2.71
CA LEU A 56 -8.40 8.53 -2.35
C LEU A 56 -8.47 9.45 -3.59
N ILE A 57 -7.78 9.07 -4.67
CA ILE A 57 -7.74 9.83 -5.94
C ILE A 57 -7.84 8.88 -7.15
N PRO A 58 -9.05 8.38 -7.44
CA PRO A 58 -9.27 7.37 -8.48
C PRO A 58 -8.90 7.87 -9.88
N GLU A 59 -8.99 9.17 -10.14
CA GLU A 59 -8.66 9.78 -11.43
C GLU A 59 -7.20 9.59 -11.82
N ILE A 60 -6.31 9.53 -10.82
CA ILE A 60 -4.87 9.30 -11.01
C ILE A 60 -4.57 7.81 -11.03
N THR A 61 -5.07 7.10 -10.02
CA THR A 61 -4.70 5.70 -9.80
C THR A 61 -5.26 4.77 -10.86
N SER A 62 -6.50 4.98 -11.34
CA SER A 62 -7.12 4.14 -12.38
C SER A 62 -6.40 4.19 -13.73
N GLN A 63 -5.72 5.30 -14.04
CA GLN A 63 -4.99 5.45 -15.30
C GLN A 63 -3.63 4.72 -15.25
N LEU A 64 -3.01 4.73 -14.08
CA LEU A 64 -1.68 4.18 -13.85
C LEU A 64 -1.68 2.71 -13.41
N ILE A 65 -2.73 2.27 -12.71
CA ILE A 65 -2.82 0.96 -12.05
C ILE A 65 -3.99 0.17 -12.63
N ASN A 66 -3.70 -0.96 -13.26
CA ASN A 66 -4.71 -1.79 -13.92
C ASN A 66 -5.51 -2.65 -12.96
N HIS A 67 -4.81 -3.23 -11.99
CA HIS A 67 -5.36 -4.15 -11.01
C HIS A 67 -4.87 -3.68 -9.64
N LYS A 68 -5.67 -2.86 -8.96
CA LYS A 68 -5.29 -2.20 -7.70
C LYS A 68 -4.95 -3.20 -6.61
N GLU A 69 -5.72 -4.27 -6.50
CA GLU A 69 -5.53 -5.33 -5.50
C GLU A 69 -4.21 -6.06 -5.74
N PHE A 70 -3.91 -6.39 -7.01
CA PHE A 70 -2.65 -7.03 -7.37
C PHE A 70 -1.45 -6.11 -7.11
N PHE A 71 -1.56 -4.83 -7.47
CA PHE A 71 -0.53 -3.83 -7.22
C PHE A 71 -0.24 -3.67 -5.73
N CYS A 72 -1.28 -3.50 -4.89
CA CYS A 72 -1.13 -3.37 -3.44
C CYS A 72 -0.57 -4.65 -2.81
N ALA A 73 -1.05 -5.83 -3.22
CA ALA A 73 -0.54 -7.12 -2.75
C ALA A 73 0.93 -7.32 -3.14
N GLN A 74 1.32 -6.93 -4.35
CA GLN A 74 2.70 -7.04 -4.83
C GLN A 74 3.64 -6.13 -4.02
N ILE A 75 3.24 -4.89 -3.72
CA ILE A 75 4.03 -3.99 -2.86
C ILE A 75 4.17 -4.57 -1.45
N ALA A 76 3.07 -5.05 -0.86
CA ALA A 76 3.08 -5.63 0.47
C ALA A 76 3.99 -6.88 0.54
N ALA A 77 3.90 -7.78 -0.45
CA ALA A 77 4.76 -8.94 -0.57
C ALA A 77 6.24 -8.54 -0.76
N THR A 78 6.50 -7.56 -1.63
CA THR A 78 7.85 -7.04 -1.89
C THR A 78 8.47 -6.51 -0.60
N ARG A 79 7.79 -5.62 0.13
CA ARG A 79 8.29 -5.12 1.43
C ARG A 79 8.57 -6.28 2.39
N ASN A 80 7.63 -7.22 2.50
CA ASN A 80 7.78 -8.35 3.41
C ASN A 80 9.02 -9.19 3.08
N ASP A 81 9.30 -9.44 1.80
CA ASP A 81 10.46 -10.20 1.36
C ASP A 81 11.78 -9.46 1.56
N PHE A 82 11.80 -8.13 1.41
CA PHE A 82 12.99 -7.31 1.67
C PHE A 82 13.30 -7.14 3.16
N VAL A 83 12.29 -7.20 4.03
CA VAL A 83 12.43 -7.03 5.49
C VAL A 83 12.62 -8.36 6.21
N HIS A 84 11.94 -9.41 5.76
CA HIS A 84 12.03 -10.75 6.30
C HIS A 84 12.59 -11.64 5.21
N ASP A 85 13.82 -12.13 5.39
CA ASP A 85 14.56 -12.98 4.43
C ASP A 85 13.94 -14.41 4.34
N ASN A 86 12.62 -14.48 4.21
CA ASN A 86 11.81 -15.68 4.14
C ASN A 86 11.68 -16.10 2.67
N LYS A 87 12.62 -16.92 2.24
CA LYS A 87 12.76 -17.46 0.87
C LYS A 87 11.50 -18.13 0.28
N LYS A 88 10.47 -18.41 1.09
CA LYS A 88 9.23 -19.10 0.67
C LYS A 88 8.17 -18.21 0.02
N LYS A 89 8.24 -16.87 0.12
CA LYS A 89 7.19 -15.95 -0.42
C LYS A 89 7.56 -15.17 -1.70
N LYS A 90 8.74 -15.45 -2.28
CA LYS A 90 9.28 -14.79 -3.50
C LYS A 90 8.39 -14.82 -4.74
N LYS A 91 7.38 -15.70 -4.81
CA LYS A 91 6.55 -15.85 -6.01
C LYS A 91 5.57 -14.69 -6.24
N LYS A 92 5.28 -13.88 -5.21
CA LYS A 92 4.38 -12.70 -5.31
C LYS A 92 5.09 -11.36 -5.25
N SER A 93 6.39 -11.37 -4.95
CA SER A 93 7.19 -10.15 -4.84
C SER A 93 7.64 -9.67 -6.20
N ALA A 94 7.76 -8.36 -6.33
CA ALA A 94 8.29 -7.73 -7.51
C ALA A 94 9.74 -8.17 -7.76
N LYS A 95 10.09 -8.36 -9.02
CA LYS A 95 11.48 -8.56 -9.41
C LYS A 95 12.25 -7.24 -9.27
N LEU A 96 13.57 -7.33 -9.19
CA LEU A 96 14.43 -6.15 -9.04
C LEU A 96 14.20 -5.14 -10.18
N GLU A 97 13.95 -5.63 -11.39
CA GLU A 97 13.71 -4.82 -12.59
C GLU A 97 12.35 -4.11 -12.56
N GLU A 98 11.39 -4.61 -11.76
CA GLU A 98 10.03 -4.06 -11.62
C GLU A 98 9.95 -2.99 -10.51
N LEU A 99 10.92 -2.97 -9.58
CA LEU A 99 10.93 -2.04 -8.44
C LEU A 99 10.90 -0.56 -8.84
N PRO A 100 11.69 -0.07 -9.82
CA PRO A 100 11.68 1.35 -10.16
C PRO A 100 10.29 1.84 -10.58
N GLU A 101 9.53 1.00 -11.27
CA GLU A 101 8.17 1.30 -11.70
C GLU A 101 7.19 1.32 -10.52
N LEU A 102 7.28 0.34 -9.61
CA LEU A 102 6.45 0.34 -8.40
C LEU A 102 6.71 1.55 -7.50
N ILE A 103 7.98 1.93 -7.33
CA ILE A 103 8.37 3.10 -6.54
C ILE A 103 7.84 4.37 -7.20
N GLU A 104 7.97 4.50 -8.53
CA GLU A 104 7.47 5.65 -9.28
C GLU A 104 5.95 5.78 -9.13
N LEU A 105 5.20 4.69 -9.30
CA LEU A 105 3.75 4.67 -9.09
C LEU A 105 3.35 5.05 -7.67
N LEU A 106 3.99 4.46 -6.66
CA LEU A 106 3.74 4.80 -5.26
C LEU A 106 4.06 6.27 -4.95
N SER A 107 5.09 6.83 -5.60
CA SER A 107 5.45 8.23 -5.42
C SER A 107 4.37 9.20 -5.90
N PHE A 108 3.63 8.87 -6.96
CA PHE A 108 2.52 9.70 -7.43
C PHE A 108 1.35 9.65 -6.45
N ILE A 109 1.03 8.46 -5.91
CA ILE A 109 0.00 8.32 -4.86
C ILE A 109 0.37 9.21 -3.66
N LEU A 110 1.60 9.13 -3.16
CA LEU A 110 2.05 9.93 -2.02
C LEU A 110 2.02 11.44 -2.29
N GLN A 111 2.45 11.87 -3.49
CA GLN A 111 2.35 13.28 -3.88
C GLN A 111 0.91 13.76 -3.85
N ALA A 112 -0.01 12.93 -4.34
CA ALA A 112 -1.42 13.23 -4.39
C ALA A 112 -2.03 13.33 -2.97
N CYS A 113 -1.65 12.43 -2.06
CA CYS A 113 -2.01 12.53 -0.65
C CYS A 113 -1.50 13.82 0.00
N PHE A 114 -0.24 14.20 -0.25
CA PHE A 114 0.30 15.44 0.31
C PHE A 114 -0.43 16.68 -0.20
N LEU A 115 -0.87 16.70 -1.46
CA LEU A 115 -1.68 17.79 -1.99
C LEU A 115 -3.05 17.84 -1.30
N MET A 116 -3.71 16.71 -1.07
CA MET A 116 -4.98 16.70 -0.34
C MET A 116 -4.84 17.20 1.10
N GLU A 117 -3.76 16.82 1.80
CA GLU A 117 -3.47 17.34 3.15
C GLU A 117 -3.20 18.85 3.17
N LEU A 118 -2.74 19.43 2.06
CA LEU A 118 -2.57 20.88 1.89
C LEU A 118 -3.89 21.60 1.56
N GLY A 119 -5.00 20.87 1.42
CA GLY A 119 -6.33 21.41 1.17
C GLY A 119 -6.72 21.47 -0.31
N PHE A 120 -5.96 20.86 -1.22
CA PHE A 120 -6.36 20.72 -2.61
C PHE A 120 -7.43 19.62 -2.75
N ASP A 121 -8.44 19.85 -3.57
CA ASP A 121 -9.42 18.81 -3.87
C ASP A 121 -8.84 17.75 -4.85
N SER A 122 -9.53 16.60 -4.99
CA SER A 122 -9.07 15.51 -5.88
C SER A 122 -8.88 15.97 -7.34
N LYS A 123 -9.72 16.88 -7.83
CA LYS A 123 -9.68 17.37 -9.21
C LYS A 123 -8.49 18.30 -9.42
N GLU A 124 -8.19 19.16 -8.46
CA GLU A 124 -6.99 20.01 -8.45
C GLU A 124 -5.73 19.16 -8.37
N CYS A 125 -5.71 18.13 -7.52
CA CYS A 125 -4.61 17.17 -7.43
C CYS A 125 -4.37 16.49 -8.78
N TYR A 126 -5.43 16.03 -9.44
CA TYR A 126 -5.36 15.45 -10.78
C TYR A 126 -4.79 16.45 -11.80
N GLN A 127 -5.27 17.70 -11.82
CA GLN A 127 -4.77 18.71 -12.75
C GLN A 127 -3.29 19.02 -12.56
N LEU A 128 -2.82 19.11 -11.30
CA LEU A 128 -1.41 19.35 -10.99
C LEU A 128 -0.53 18.19 -11.41
N LEU A 129 -0.93 16.96 -11.06
CA LEU A 129 -0.17 15.76 -11.41
C LEU A 129 -0.22 15.47 -12.91
N ASN A 130 -1.33 15.73 -13.60
CA ASN A 130 -1.43 15.58 -15.04
C ASN A 130 -0.54 16.57 -15.80
N ARG A 131 -0.11 17.68 -15.19
CA ARG A 131 0.89 18.60 -15.79
C ARG A 131 2.33 18.16 -15.50
N ASN A 132 2.54 17.22 -14.59
CA ASN A 132 3.87 16.72 -14.24
C ASN A 132 4.42 15.86 -15.38
N ILE A 133 5.60 16.24 -15.91
CA ILE A 133 6.24 15.54 -17.04
C ILE A 133 6.54 14.08 -16.71
N ARG A 134 6.95 13.78 -15.47
CA ARG A 134 7.22 12.40 -15.05
C ARG A 134 5.94 11.58 -15.05
N TYR A 135 4.85 12.15 -14.53
CA TYR A 135 3.54 11.51 -14.54
C TYR A 135 3.08 11.18 -15.97
N GLN A 136 3.20 12.14 -16.90
CA GLN A 136 2.85 11.91 -18.31
C GLN A 136 3.72 10.82 -18.94
N TYR A 137 5.03 10.82 -18.68
CA TYR A 137 5.93 9.80 -19.18
C TYR A 137 5.59 8.40 -18.65
N THR A 138 5.28 8.28 -17.37
CA THR A 138 4.84 7.02 -16.76
C THR A 138 3.51 6.57 -17.35
N LEU A 139 2.55 7.49 -17.52
CA LEU A 139 1.25 7.20 -18.11
C LEU A 139 1.39 6.65 -19.54
N GLU A 140 2.23 7.27 -20.36
CA GLU A 140 2.52 6.79 -21.72
C GLU A 140 3.21 5.42 -21.72
N ARG A 141 4.12 5.15 -20.77
CA ARG A 141 4.74 3.84 -20.61
C ARG A 141 3.72 2.76 -20.26
N VAL A 142 2.83 3.04 -19.29
CA VAL A 142 1.75 2.13 -18.89
C VAL A 142 0.80 1.87 -20.06
N ARG A 143 0.40 2.91 -20.80
CA ARG A 143 -0.42 2.79 -22.01
C ARG A 143 0.24 1.94 -23.09
N LYS A 144 1.53 2.15 -23.36
CA LYS A 144 2.27 1.34 -24.34
C LYS A 144 2.30 -0.13 -23.94
N LYS A 145 2.56 -0.45 -22.66
CA LYS A 145 2.51 -1.84 -22.18
C LYS A 145 1.12 -2.47 -22.37
N LYS A 146 0.04 -1.75 -22.05
CA LYS A 146 -1.34 -2.21 -22.29
C LYS A 146 -1.59 -2.60 -23.74
N CYS A 147 -1.06 -1.83 -24.70
CA CYS A 147 -1.25 -2.11 -26.13
C CYS A 147 -0.49 -3.36 -26.62
N PHE A 148 0.57 -3.80 -25.94
CA PHE A 148 1.29 -5.03 -26.30
C PHE A 148 0.66 -6.30 -25.71
N ASP A 149 -0.15 -6.17 -24.65
CA ASP A 149 -0.85 -7.29 -23.99
C ASP A 149 -2.26 -7.55 -24.55
N CYS A 150 -2.62 -6.95 -25.69
CA CYS A 150 -3.85 -7.29 -26.40
C CYS A 150 -3.76 -8.75 -26.88
N PRO A 151 -4.74 -9.63 -26.58
CA PRO A 151 -4.73 -10.97 -27.15
C PRO A 151 -4.73 -10.80 -28.68
N LYS A 152 -3.68 -11.30 -29.34
CA LYS A 152 -3.72 -11.45 -30.79
C LYS A 152 -4.86 -12.42 -31.06
N GLU A 153 -6.00 -11.89 -31.46
CA GLU A 153 -7.05 -12.70 -32.07
C GLU A 153 -6.39 -13.43 -33.23
N ASN A 154 -6.39 -14.76 -33.12
CA ASN A 154 -5.87 -15.64 -34.16
C ASN A 154 -6.71 -15.42 -35.42
N LEU A 155 -6.12 -14.74 -36.40
CA LEU A 155 -6.55 -14.75 -37.80
C LEU A 155 -5.86 -15.91 -38.52
#